data_AF-A0A1E7FKF2-F1
#
_entry.id   AF-A0A1E7FKF2-F1
#
_cell.length_a   1.000
_cell.length_b   1.000
_cell.length_c   1.000
_cell.angle_alpha   90.00
_cell.angle_beta   90.00
_cell.angle_gamma   90.00
#
_symmetry.space_group_name_H-M   'P 1'
#
loop_
_entity.id
_entity.type
_entity.pdbx_description
1 polymer ?
#
loop_
_entity_poly.entity_id
_entity_poly.type
_entity_poly.pdbx_seq_one_letter_code
_entity_poly.pdbx_strand_id
1 'polypeptide(L)'
;MACQAGEEYRIEFVIHVRVKQKHLSSYNNNEIMTKTMAEIPTDEVGDIGRRYPSRVSRRHIHKEDEDEDEDEDEEEEEDDEEEEEDNSNSKSQLKPYEKKSLRDQKRQAKGQIRTGTWTKEENMAFLHGVRTCGKGNWSIIAENFIPTRTTRQVKSKAHTELKLHGKNSGNYSELDEYLKEHPDFLKNMKTESDAVTARDQERQAKGQIRTGTWTKEENMAFLYGVRICGKGNWSIIAENFIPTRTTRQVKCKGQTESKYGRNSGNYSELDEYLKEHPDSWRNMKTESDAVTATSLSSKTKSKTKMSKSTTTKTSTSTVIGKIIYAIRQLNEPGLKGSSRQSILKYIKSEFNNYDHTTALKTAFKKAATGVDKILIQNGQSFRVIGDPIIESEQQTKSTTRTKMNKKISNHKISTQAKISSQKSSKKQNKNKENGVTGAGGVGDDGTTITGASVVDGDGDEDVFYDAVQELNE
;
A
#
# COMPACT_ATOMS: atom_id res chain seq x y z
N MET A 1 -75.30 -45.06 7.34
CA MET A 1 -74.83 -44.33 8.53
C MET A 1 -74.04 -43.12 8.06
N ALA A 2 -74.23 -42.00 8.75
CA ALA A 2 -74.19 -40.64 8.22
C ALA A 2 -72.84 -40.11 7.72
N CYS A 3 -72.92 -39.29 6.67
CA CYS A 3 -71.90 -38.36 6.19
C CYS A 3 -71.77 -37.18 7.15
N GLN A 4 -70.53 -36.72 7.42
CA GLN A 4 -70.27 -35.39 7.94
C GLN A 4 -69.12 -34.75 7.15
N ALA A 5 -69.47 -33.64 6.50
CA ALA A 5 -68.60 -32.76 5.75
C ALA A 5 -67.81 -31.85 6.70
N GLY A 6 -66.54 -31.58 6.39
CA GLY A 6 -65.72 -30.58 7.05
C GLY A 6 -65.76 -29.27 6.26
N GLU A 7 -66.19 -28.21 6.92
CA GLU A 7 -66.24 -26.84 6.40
C GLU A 7 -64.86 -26.18 6.45
N GLU A 8 -64.41 -25.64 5.31
CA GLU A 8 -63.23 -24.79 5.19
C GLU A 8 -63.57 -23.33 5.54
N TYR A 9 -62.96 -22.80 6.59
CA TYR A 9 -63.04 -21.36 6.92
C TYR A 9 -62.07 -20.55 6.04
N ARG A 10 -62.62 -19.85 5.05
CA ARG A 10 -61.93 -18.85 4.23
C ARG A 10 -62.03 -17.47 4.88
N ILE A 11 -60.95 -17.02 5.52
CA ILE A 11 -60.84 -15.68 6.11
C ILE A 11 -60.37 -14.71 5.01
N GLU A 12 -61.27 -13.88 4.49
CA GLU A 12 -60.90 -12.77 3.59
C GLU A 12 -60.56 -11.51 4.41
N PHE A 13 -59.27 -11.15 4.41
CA PHE A 13 -58.80 -9.86 4.92
C PHE A 13 -58.95 -8.79 3.83
N VAL A 14 -59.98 -7.95 3.95
CA VAL A 14 -60.18 -6.75 3.13
C VAL A 14 -59.34 -5.60 3.71
N ILE A 15 -58.16 -5.34 3.13
CA ILE A 15 -57.35 -4.16 3.46
C ILE A 15 -57.83 -2.98 2.61
N HIS A 16 -58.51 -2.02 3.24
CA HIS A 16 -58.83 -0.73 2.63
C HIS A 16 -57.58 0.16 2.57
N VAL A 17 -56.94 0.25 1.40
CA VAL A 17 -55.89 1.22 1.12
C VAL A 17 -56.51 2.56 0.71
N ARG A 18 -56.49 3.53 1.61
CA ARG A 18 -56.96 4.89 1.38
C ARG A 18 -55.86 5.69 0.67
N VAL A 19 -55.90 5.75 -0.66
CA VAL A 19 -55.01 6.59 -1.48
C VAL A 19 -55.46 8.05 -1.36
N LYS A 20 -54.67 8.88 -0.66
CA LYS A 20 -54.80 10.34 -0.73
C LYS A 20 -54.03 10.85 -1.95
N GLN A 21 -54.74 11.17 -3.02
CA GLN A 21 -54.24 12.00 -4.11
C GLN A 21 -53.90 13.39 -3.56
N LYS A 22 -52.62 13.75 -3.58
CA LYS A 22 -52.18 15.14 -3.49
C LYS A 22 -51.88 15.63 -4.89
N HIS A 23 -52.60 16.67 -5.28
CA HIS A 23 -52.37 17.47 -6.48
C HIS A 23 -50.90 17.86 -6.62
N LEU A 24 -50.27 17.44 -7.71
CA LEU A 24 -49.03 18.02 -8.21
C LEU A 24 -49.41 19.21 -9.09
N SER A 25 -49.06 20.40 -8.62
CA SER A 25 -49.07 21.64 -9.40
C SER A 25 -47.95 21.57 -10.45
N SER A 26 -48.34 21.66 -11.72
CA SER A 26 -47.43 21.77 -12.85
C SER A 26 -46.83 23.17 -12.92
N TYR A 27 -45.51 23.26 -12.78
CA TYR A 27 -44.76 24.44 -13.22
C TYR A 27 -44.14 24.15 -14.58
N ASN A 28 -44.79 24.72 -15.60
CA ASN A 28 -44.26 24.93 -16.94
C ASN A 28 -43.14 25.97 -16.87
N ASN A 29 -41.90 25.59 -17.20
CA ASN A 29 -40.78 26.51 -17.42
C ASN A 29 -39.94 25.97 -18.58
N ASN A 30 -40.49 26.00 -19.80
CA ASN A 30 -39.75 25.79 -21.04
C ASN A 30 -40.44 26.53 -22.21
N GLU A 31 -40.65 27.83 -22.03
CA GLU A 31 -41.08 28.71 -23.11
C GLU A 31 -40.51 30.10 -22.83
N ILE A 32 -39.28 30.34 -23.32
CA ILE A 32 -38.62 31.61 -23.69
C ILE A 32 -37.15 31.24 -23.93
N MET A 33 -36.81 30.79 -25.14
CA MET A 33 -35.42 30.79 -25.68
C MET A 33 -35.37 30.37 -27.17
N THR A 34 -36.36 30.75 -27.97
CA THR A 34 -36.30 30.59 -29.44
C THR A 34 -36.99 31.76 -30.12
N LYS A 35 -36.37 32.94 -30.09
CA LYS A 35 -36.67 34.05 -31.02
C LYS A 35 -35.64 35.17 -30.84
N THR A 36 -34.50 35.04 -31.52
CA THR A 36 -33.65 36.13 -32.04
C THR A 36 -32.43 35.52 -32.75
N MET A 37 -32.68 34.87 -33.88
CA MET A 37 -31.64 34.64 -34.89
C MET A 37 -32.17 35.18 -36.22
N ALA A 38 -31.91 36.45 -36.46
CA ALA A 38 -31.95 37.07 -37.77
C ALA A 38 -31.05 38.31 -37.73
N GLU A 39 -30.06 38.32 -38.63
CA GLU A 39 -29.41 39.50 -39.22
C GLU A 39 -28.47 40.33 -38.33
N ILE A 40 -27.17 39.96 -38.32
CA ILE A 40 -26.10 40.96 -38.27
C ILE A 40 -25.02 40.59 -39.32
N PRO A 41 -24.58 41.54 -40.16
CA PRO A 41 -23.62 41.30 -41.25
C PRO A 41 -22.22 40.95 -40.72
N THR A 42 -21.58 39.98 -41.36
CA THR A 42 -20.14 39.78 -41.26
C THR A 42 -19.46 40.78 -42.18
N ASP A 43 -18.87 41.84 -41.64
CA ASP A 43 -17.70 42.48 -42.24
C ASP A 43 -17.00 43.40 -41.23
N GLU A 44 -15.70 43.13 -41.11
CA GLU A 44 -14.62 44.02 -40.69
C GLU A 44 -14.53 44.56 -39.25
N VAL A 45 -13.25 44.72 -38.87
CA VAL A 45 -12.70 45.56 -37.80
C VAL A 45 -12.48 44.90 -36.42
N GLY A 46 -11.20 44.73 -36.10
CA GLY A 46 -10.71 45.30 -34.83
C GLY A 46 -10.28 44.32 -33.75
N ASP A 47 -9.00 43.93 -33.84
CA ASP A 47 -8.15 43.50 -32.75
C ASP A 47 -8.18 44.53 -31.59
N ILE A 48 -9.00 44.30 -30.56
CA ILE A 48 -8.94 45.03 -29.28
C ILE A 48 -9.22 44.05 -28.15
N GLY A 49 -8.17 43.76 -27.39
CA GLY A 49 -8.16 42.78 -26.33
C GLY A 49 -9.05 43.09 -25.13
N ARG A 50 -9.25 42.04 -24.33
CA ARG A 50 -9.54 42.07 -22.90
C ARG A 50 -9.06 40.73 -22.32
N ARG A 51 -7.88 40.75 -21.68
CA ARG A 51 -7.73 40.79 -20.21
C ARG A 51 -8.45 39.63 -19.50
N TYR A 52 -7.70 38.56 -19.24
CA TYR A 52 -7.87 37.80 -18.00
C TYR A 52 -6.88 38.31 -16.95
N PRO A 53 -7.30 38.53 -15.69
CA PRO A 53 -6.44 39.10 -14.66
C PRO A 53 -5.38 38.08 -14.22
N SER A 54 -4.13 38.44 -14.50
CA SER A 54 -2.93 37.79 -14.00
C SER A 54 -2.91 37.81 -12.47
N ARG A 55 -2.67 36.64 -11.89
CA ARG A 55 -2.60 36.37 -10.46
C ARG A 55 -1.22 36.78 -9.94
N VAL A 56 -0.95 38.08 -9.91
CA VAL A 56 0.28 38.66 -9.35
C VAL A 56 -0.10 39.75 -8.35
N SER A 57 -0.24 39.37 -7.09
CA SER A 57 -0.17 40.29 -5.93
C SER A 57 0.13 39.48 -4.68
N ARG A 58 1.42 39.14 -4.51
CA ARG A 58 2.03 39.02 -3.18
C ARG A 58 3.54 38.91 -3.31
N ARG A 59 4.20 40.08 -3.25
CA ARG A 59 5.43 40.32 -2.49
C ARG A 59 5.88 41.78 -2.71
N HIS A 60 5.56 42.63 -1.73
CA HIS A 60 6.41 43.77 -1.36
C HIS A 60 7.68 43.20 -0.74
N ILE A 61 8.87 43.51 -1.26
CA ILE A 61 9.75 44.64 -0.89
C ILE A 61 10.10 44.64 0.60
N HIS A 62 11.28 44.07 0.90
CA HIS A 62 12.27 44.68 1.79
C HIS A 62 13.66 44.30 1.26
N LYS A 63 14.33 45.28 0.68
CA LYS A 63 15.78 45.53 0.76
C LYS A 63 15.99 46.25 2.12
N GLU A 64 17.10 46.17 2.84
CA GLU A 64 18.54 46.14 2.54
C GLU A 64 19.26 45.56 3.79
N ASP A 65 20.60 45.57 3.76
CA ASP A 65 21.58 45.31 4.85
C ASP A 65 22.09 43.85 4.86
N GLU A 66 23.22 43.54 4.21
CA GLU A 66 24.60 43.75 4.71
C GLU A 66 24.76 43.11 6.10
N ASP A 67 25.41 41.94 6.15
CA ASP A 67 26.58 41.70 6.99
C ASP A 67 27.15 40.30 6.69
N GLU A 68 28.47 40.31 6.48
CA GLU A 68 29.37 39.17 6.35
C GLU A 68 29.51 38.53 7.74
N ASP A 69 29.21 37.24 7.89
CA ASP A 69 29.68 36.46 9.04
C ASP A 69 30.10 35.06 8.53
N GLU A 70 31.42 34.92 8.41
CA GLU A 70 32.17 33.67 8.44
C GLU A 70 32.04 33.08 9.85
N ASP A 71 31.59 31.83 10.00
CA ASP A 71 31.78 31.02 11.23
C ASP A 71 31.55 29.55 10.82
N GLU A 72 32.61 28.79 10.58
CA GLU A 72 33.26 27.87 11.53
C GLU A 72 32.51 26.54 11.68
N ASP A 73 33.06 25.54 10.98
CA ASP A 73 32.72 24.12 11.08
C ASP A 73 33.19 23.57 12.45
N GLU A 74 32.26 23.39 13.40
CA GLU A 74 32.48 22.55 14.58
C GLU A 74 31.77 21.20 14.39
N GLU A 75 32.53 20.20 13.94
CA GLU A 75 32.16 18.79 13.98
C GLU A 75 32.28 18.28 15.44
N GLU A 76 31.17 18.28 16.18
CA GLU A 76 31.08 17.54 17.46
C GLU A 76 30.87 16.05 17.17
N GLU A 77 31.94 15.26 17.33
CA GLU A 77 31.86 13.80 17.47
C GLU A 77 31.34 13.45 18.89
N GLU A 78 30.07 13.05 18.99
CA GLU A 78 29.53 12.40 20.18
C GLU A 78 29.68 10.87 20.05
N ASP A 79 30.73 10.35 20.70
CA ASP A 79 30.92 8.93 21.02
C ASP A 79 29.95 8.50 22.14
N ASP A 80 28.80 7.94 21.77
CA ASP A 80 27.87 7.27 22.69
C ASP A 80 28.13 5.74 22.71
N GLU A 81 29.05 5.31 23.58
CA GLU A 81 29.19 3.91 24.00
C GLU A 81 28.08 3.55 25.00
N GLU A 82 26.92 3.08 24.54
CA GLU A 82 25.94 2.40 25.39
C GLU A 82 26.08 0.87 25.31
N GLU A 83 26.54 0.28 26.42
CA GLU A 83 26.58 -1.15 26.68
C GLU A 83 25.16 -1.76 26.71
N GLU A 84 24.88 -2.67 25.77
CA GLU A 84 23.63 -3.45 25.73
C GLU A 84 23.75 -4.68 26.66
N GLU A 85 23.16 -4.60 27.85
CA GLU A 85 22.89 -5.76 28.68
C GLU A 85 21.64 -6.53 28.18
N ASP A 86 21.88 -7.74 27.67
CA ASP A 86 20.91 -8.72 27.23
C ASP A 86 19.88 -9.08 28.32
N ASN A 87 18.62 -8.63 28.15
CA ASN A 87 17.49 -9.18 28.91
C ASN A 87 16.32 -9.62 28.01
N SER A 88 16.42 -10.85 27.54
CA SER A 88 15.51 -11.48 26.60
C SER A 88 14.43 -12.32 27.29
N ASN A 89 13.33 -11.71 27.77
CA ASN A 89 12.06 -12.45 27.93
C ASN A 89 10.81 -11.56 28.01
N SER A 90 10.48 -10.85 26.94
CA SER A 90 9.18 -10.18 26.83
C SER A 90 8.52 -10.50 25.49
N LYS A 91 7.60 -11.46 25.52
CA LYS A 91 6.70 -11.84 24.43
C LYS A 91 5.69 -10.71 24.20
N SER A 92 6.17 -9.59 23.65
CA SER A 92 5.36 -8.42 23.35
C SER A 92 4.44 -8.74 22.16
N GLN A 93 3.18 -8.35 22.31
CA GLN A 93 2.17 -8.44 21.26
C GLN A 93 2.51 -7.41 20.17
N LEU A 94 3.42 -7.77 19.26
CA LEU A 94 3.74 -6.97 18.09
C LEU A 94 2.47 -6.69 17.29
N LYS A 95 2.34 -5.44 16.84
CA LYS A 95 1.15 -4.96 16.15
C LYS A 95 0.88 -5.83 14.91
N PRO A 96 -0.37 -6.16 14.56
CA PRO A 96 -0.69 -7.09 13.47
C PRO A 96 -0.12 -6.76 12.08
N TYR A 97 0.44 -5.57 11.85
CA TYR A 97 1.07 -5.17 10.58
C TYR A 97 2.59 -5.45 10.51
N GLU A 98 3.21 -5.94 11.58
CA GLU A 98 4.66 -6.16 11.67
C GLU A 98 5.08 -7.63 11.55
N LYS A 99 4.21 -8.49 11.01
CA LYS A 99 4.65 -9.84 10.64
C LYS A 99 5.63 -9.71 9.47
N LYS A 100 6.94 -9.76 9.78
CA LYS A 100 8.01 -9.96 8.80
C LYS A 100 7.59 -11.12 7.89
N SER A 101 7.68 -10.95 6.58
CA SER A 101 7.42 -12.03 5.63
C SER A 101 8.20 -13.27 6.07
N LEU A 102 7.55 -14.45 6.11
CA LEU A 102 8.23 -15.71 6.46
C LEU A 102 9.49 -15.93 5.60
N ARG A 103 9.47 -15.41 4.37
CA ARG A 103 10.60 -15.42 3.45
C ARG A 103 11.76 -14.56 3.95
N ASP A 104 11.48 -13.34 4.41
CA ASP A 104 12.51 -12.45 4.97
C ASP A 104 13.08 -13.02 6.27
N GLN A 105 12.27 -13.67 7.10
CA GLN A 105 12.76 -14.38 8.29
C GLN A 105 13.71 -15.52 7.90
N LYS A 106 13.38 -16.30 6.87
CA LYS A 106 14.25 -17.37 6.36
C LYS A 106 15.55 -16.83 5.77
N ARG A 107 15.52 -15.69 5.06
CA ARG A 107 16.72 -15.02 4.53
C ARG A 107 17.58 -14.42 5.65
N GLN A 108 16.95 -13.82 6.68
CA GLN A 108 17.63 -13.33 7.89
C GLN A 108 18.32 -14.49 8.63
N ALA A 109 17.63 -15.61 8.82
CA ALA A 109 18.20 -16.79 9.47
C ALA A 109 19.39 -17.41 8.72
N LYS A 110 19.47 -17.18 7.39
CA LYS A 110 20.61 -17.59 6.55
C LYS A 110 21.76 -16.57 6.52
N GLY A 111 21.64 -15.44 7.22
CA GLY A 111 22.62 -14.35 7.16
C GLY A 111 22.68 -13.65 5.80
N GLN A 112 21.69 -13.85 4.93
CA GLN A 112 21.68 -13.27 3.58
C GLN A 112 21.26 -11.80 3.59
N ILE A 113 20.52 -11.35 4.61
CA ILE A 113 20.06 -9.96 4.71
C ILE A 113 21.09 -9.14 5.46
N ARG A 114 21.67 -8.15 4.78
CA ARG A 114 22.63 -7.20 5.33
C ARG A 114 21.92 -5.99 5.93
N THR A 115 22.37 -5.60 7.12
CA THR A 115 22.11 -4.29 7.74
C THR A 115 23.34 -3.40 7.55
N GLY A 116 23.18 -2.08 7.51
CA GLY A 116 24.29 -1.14 7.31
C GLY A 116 24.27 -0.43 5.95
N THR A 117 25.39 0.24 5.65
CA THR A 117 25.62 1.08 4.46
C THR A 117 25.43 0.30 3.15
N TRP A 118 24.92 0.97 2.12
CA TRP A 118 24.69 0.38 0.81
C TRP A 118 26.02 0.27 0.06
N THR A 119 26.36 -0.92 -0.44
CA THR A 119 27.56 -1.06 -1.27
C THR A 119 27.33 -0.49 -2.67
N LYS A 120 28.40 -0.19 -3.40
CA LYS A 120 28.30 0.33 -4.78
C LYS A 120 27.55 -0.67 -5.66
N GLU A 121 27.84 -1.96 -5.53
CA GLU A 121 27.16 -3.05 -6.24
C GLU A 121 25.65 -3.08 -5.94
N GLU A 122 25.27 -2.94 -4.65
CA GLU A 122 23.85 -2.91 -4.25
C GLU A 122 23.14 -1.67 -4.80
N ASN A 123 23.83 -0.53 -4.85
CA ASN A 123 23.29 0.71 -5.41
C ASN A 123 23.08 0.59 -6.93
N MET A 124 24.05 0.02 -7.65
CA MET A 124 23.94 -0.22 -9.10
C MET A 124 22.86 -1.27 -9.41
N ALA A 125 22.75 -2.33 -8.60
CA ALA A 125 21.68 -3.30 -8.68
C ALA A 125 20.29 -2.66 -8.45
N PHE A 126 20.21 -1.73 -7.49
CA PHE A 126 19.00 -0.95 -7.23
C PHE A 126 18.61 -0.12 -8.46
N LEU A 127 19.52 0.70 -8.98
CA LEU A 127 19.25 1.55 -10.14
C LEU A 127 18.86 0.72 -11.36
N HIS A 128 19.56 -0.39 -11.62
CA HIS A 128 19.24 -1.32 -12.70
C HIS A 128 17.85 -1.95 -12.52
N GLY A 129 17.50 -2.35 -11.30
CA GLY A 129 16.17 -2.84 -10.95
C GLY A 129 15.08 -1.79 -11.16
N VAL A 130 15.33 -0.53 -10.81
CA VAL A 130 14.39 0.58 -11.06
C VAL A 130 14.22 0.84 -12.55
N ARG A 131 15.30 0.81 -13.34
CA ARG A 131 15.26 0.95 -14.79
C ARG A 131 14.46 -0.17 -15.45
N THR A 132 14.62 -1.41 -14.96
CA THR A 132 14.04 -2.61 -15.55
C THR A 132 12.58 -2.84 -15.14
N CYS A 133 12.30 -2.77 -13.84
CA CYS A 133 10.98 -3.05 -13.28
C CYS A 133 10.10 -1.79 -13.19
N GLY A 134 10.69 -0.60 -13.24
CA GLY A 134 9.99 0.65 -12.99
C GLY A 134 9.81 0.98 -11.50
N LYS A 135 9.51 2.25 -11.23
CA LYS A 135 9.31 2.77 -9.88
C LYS A 135 8.06 2.16 -9.24
N GLY A 136 8.15 1.85 -7.94
CA GLY A 136 7.03 1.29 -7.17
C GLY A 136 7.07 -0.22 -7.02
N ASN A 137 7.81 -0.93 -7.89
CA ASN A 137 7.91 -2.39 -7.88
C ASN A 137 9.02 -2.89 -6.92
N TRP A 138 9.03 -2.35 -5.70
CA TRP A 138 10.13 -2.57 -4.74
C TRP A 138 10.28 -4.02 -4.28
N SER A 139 9.19 -4.81 -4.27
CA SER A 139 9.29 -6.23 -3.89
C SER A 139 10.05 -7.02 -4.95
N ILE A 140 9.72 -6.81 -6.23
CA ILE A 140 10.39 -7.47 -7.35
C ILE A 140 11.87 -7.06 -7.39
N ILE A 141 12.16 -5.77 -7.16
CA ILE A 141 13.54 -5.26 -7.09
C ILE A 141 14.31 -5.94 -5.94
N ALA A 142 13.72 -6.01 -4.74
CA ALA A 142 14.37 -6.64 -3.58
C ALA A 142 14.57 -8.16 -3.74
N GLU A 143 13.70 -8.82 -4.50
CA GLU A 143 13.77 -10.27 -4.71
C GLU A 143 14.79 -10.65 -5.78
N ASN A 144 14.80 -9.92 -6.90
CA ASN A 144 15.55 -10.31 -8.09
C ASN A 144 16.88 -9.59 -8.22
N PHE A 145 16.95 -8.35 -7.75
CA PHE A 145 18.11 -7.50 -7.97
C PHE A 145 18.95 -7.38 -6.70
N ILE A 146 18.31 -7.32 -5.52
CA ILE A 146 19.01 -7.05 -4.26
C ILE A 146 18.69 -8.11 -3.22
N PRO A 147 19.10 -9.38 -3.44
CA PRO A 147 18.82 -10.48 -2.52
C PRO A 147 19.53 -10.31 -1.16
N THR A 148 20.37 -9.29 -1.00
CA THR A 148 20.98 -8.89 0.27
C THR A 148 20.11 -7.93 1.11
N ARG A 149 19.05 -7.34 0.54
CA ARG A 149 18.19 -6.36 1.22
C ARG A 149 16.73 -6.79 1.24
N THR A 150 16.01 -6.32 2.25
CA THR A 150 14.56 -6.51 2.37
C THR A 150 13.78 -5.50 1.53
N THR A 151 12.55 -5.83 1.14
CA THR A 151 11.66 -4.91 0.43
C THR A 151 11.47 -3.58 1.15
N ARG A 152 11.48 -3.59 2.50
CA ARG A 152 11.42 -2.37 3.31
C ARG A 152 12.67 -1.50 3.16
N GLN A 153 13.87 -2.11 3.20
CA GLN A 153 15.13 -1.40 2.99
C GLN A 153 15.20 -0.81 1.58
N VAL A 154 14.85 -1.59 0.55
CA VAL A 154 14.80 -1.13 -0.85
C VAL A 154 13.85 0.04 -1.01
N LYS A 155 12.66 -0.04 -0.41
CA LYS A 155 11.69 1.08 -0.42
C LYS A 155 12.24 2.32 0.31
N SER A 156 12.93 2.14 1.43
CA SER A 156 13.57 3.24 2.16
C SER A 156 14.64 3.92 1.32
N LYS A 157 15.53 3.14 0.68
CA LYS A 157 16.55 3.64 -0.24
C LYS A 157 15.93 4.37 -1.42
N ALA A 158 14.87 3.83 -2.01
CA ALA A 158 14.11 4.51 -3.05
C ALA A 158 13.56 5.88 -2.60
N HIS A 159 13.08 6.00 -1.37
CA HIS A 159 12.62 7.29 -0.84
C HIS A 159 13.76 8.31 -0.68
N THR A 160 14.96 7.87 -0.30
CA THR A 160 16.14 8.75 -0.20
C THR A 160 16.62 9.16 -1.60
N GLU A 161 16.83 8.19 -2.49
CA GLU A 161 17.28 8.42 -3.87
C GLU A 161 16.32 9.33 -4.66
N LEU A 162 15.02 9.08 -4.56
CA LEU A 162 14.02 9.89 -5.27
C LEU A 162 13.90 11.31 -4.72
N LYS A 163 14.28 11.55 -3.47
CA LYS A 163 14.33 12.91 -2.90
C LYS A 163 15.54 13.68 -3.43
N LEU A 164 16.70 13.03 -3.47
CA LEU A 164 17.95 13.66 -3.92
C LEU A 164 17.91 13.99 -5.42
N HIS A 165 17.45 13.06 -6.25
CA HIS A 165 17.50 13.21 -7.71
C HIS A 165 16.32 13.98 -8.34
N GLY A 166 15.37 14.48 -7.53
CA GLY A 166 14.24 15.29 -7.97
C GLY A 166 13.47 14.71 -9.18
N LYS A 167 12.90 15.58 -10.02
CA LYS A 167 12.21 15.17 -11.26
C LYS A 167 13.15 14.49 -12.27
N ASN A 168 14.46 14.64 -12.12
CA ASN A 168 15.50 14.09 -13.02
C ASN A 168 15.97 12.67 -12.67
N SER A 169 15.14 11.94 -11.93
CA SER A 169 15.21 10.48 -11.66
C SER A 169 15.31 9.53 -12.88
N GLY A 170 15.68 10.04 -14.07
CA GLY A 170 15.95 9.25 -15.27
C GLY A 170 17.40 9.31 -15.73
N ASN A 171 18.27 10.05 -15.04
CA ASN A 171 19.69 10.02 -15.37
C ASN A 171 20.34 8.76 -14.77
N TYR A 172 20.59 7.77 -15.61
CA TYR A 172 21.26 6.52 -15.26
C TYR A 172 22.74 6.53 -15.70
N SER A 173 23.34 7.70 -15.89
CA SER A 173 24.72 7.83 -16.40
C SER A 173 25.73 7.07 -15.54
N GLU A 174 25.63 7.18 -14.21
CA GLU A 174 26.49 6.44 -13.27
C GLU A 174 26.32 4.92 -13.43
N LEU A 175 25.08 4.45 -13.64
CA LEU A 175 24.81 3.04 -13.89
C LEU A 175 25.37 2.60 -15.25
N ASP A 176 25.23 3.41 -16.29
CA ASP A 176 25.72 3.09 -17.64
C ASP A 176 27.25 2.98 -17.66
N GLU A 177 27.94 3.88 -16.96
CA GLU A 177 29.40 3.83 -16.78
C GLU A 177 29.83 2.58 -15.99
N TYR A 178 29.14 2.28 -14.88
CA TYR A 178 29.41 1.08 -14.10
C TYR A 178 29.19 -0.21 -14.88
N LEU A 179 28.13 -0.29 -15.69
CA LEU A 179 27.87 -1.46 -16.54
C LEU A 179 28.90 -1.63 -17.66
N LYS A 180 29.52 -0.53 -18.10
CA LYS A 180 30.63 -0.55 -19.07
C LYS A 180 31.91 -1.09 -18.42
N GLU A 181 32.21 -0.69 -17.19
CA GLU A 181 33.38 -1.16 -16.43
C GLU A 181 33.24 -2.60 -15.93
N HIS A 182 32.01 -3.04 -15.63
CA HIS A 182 31.74 -4.35 -15.03
C HIS A 182 30.71 -5.16 -15.85
N PRO A 183 31.07 -5.67 -17.04
CA PRO A 183 30.14 -6.42 -17.88
C PRO A 183 29.64 -7.72 -17.22
N ASP A 184 30.41 -8.31 -16.31
CA ASP A 184 30.03 -9.52 -15.58
C ASP A 184 29.03 -9.28 -14.45
N PHE A 185 28.82 -8.02 -14.05
CA PHE A 185 27.84 -7.65 -13.03
C PHE A 185 26.44 -8.13 -13.42
N LEU A 186 26.04 -7.91 -14.67
CA LEU A 186 24.75 -8.35 -15.21
C LEU A 186 24.63 -9.88 -15.29
N LYS A 187 25.72 -10.58 -15.62
CA LYS A 187 25.71 -12.06 -15.73
C LYS A 187 25.47 -12.72 -14.37
N ASN A 188 26.01 -12.11 -13.31
CA ASN A 188 25.87 -12.61 -11.95
C ASN A 188 24.54 -12.19 -11.29
N MET A 189 23.92 -11.10 -11.77
CA MET A 189 22.53 -10.79 -11.44
C MET A 189 21.63 -11.78 -12.15
N LYS A 190 21.34 -12.89 -11.49
CA LYS A 190 20.40 -13.92 -11.96
C LYS A 190 19.00 -13.28 -12.08
N THR A 191 18.74 -12.66 -13.22
CA THR A 191 17.47 -12.01 -13.44
C THR A 191 16.40 -13.09 -13.53
N GLU A 192 15.24 -12.88 -12.91
CA GLU A 192 14.10 -13.79 -13.15
C GLU A 192 13.80 -13.91 -14.64
N SER A 193 14.19 -12.96 -15.50
CA SER A 193 14.13 -13.13 -16.95
C SER A 193 14.93 -14.32 -17.44
N ASP A 194 16.09 -14.65 -16.89
CA ASP A 194 16.86 -15.83 -17.33
C ASP A 194 16.19 -17.12 -16.88
N ALA A 195 15.64 -17.14 -15.66
CA ALA A 195 14.86 -18.28 -15.16
C ALA A 195 13.54 -18.46 -15.93
N VAL A 196 12.84 -17.37 -16.25
CA VAL A 196 11.62 -17.36 -17.07
C VAL A 196 11.95 -17.76 -18.50
N THR A 197 13.06 -17.27 -19.06
CA THR A 197 13.52 -17.65 -20.41
C THR A 197 13.89 -19.13 -20.45
N ALA A 198 14.59 -19.65 -19.45
CA ALA A 198 14.91 -21.08 -19.36
C ALA A 198 13.63 -21.94 -19.26
N ARG A 199 12.65 -21.53 -18.44
CA ARG A 199 11.34 -22.20 -18.37
C ARG A 199 10.57 -22.12 -19.68
N ASP A 200 10.57 -20.96 -20.34
CA ASP A 200 9.89 -20.79 -21.62
C ASP A 200 10.59 -21.59 -22.72
N GLN A 201 11.92 -21.70 -22.72
CA GLN A 201 12.70 -22.58 -23.59
C GLN A 201 12.36 -24.05 -23.33
N GLU A 202 12.27 -24.47 -22.06
CA GLU A 202 11.88 -25.84 -21.70
C GLU A 202 10.44 -26.16 -22.15
N ARG A 203 9.50 -25.23 -21.94
CA ARG A 203 8.10 -25.36 -22.41
C ARG A 203 8.02 -25.38 -23.94
N GLN A 204 8.88 -24.61 -24.62
CA GLN A 204 8.98 -24.62 -26.07
C GLN A 204 9.55 -25.94 -26.59
N ALA A 205 10.58 -26.50 -25.94
CA ALA A 205 11.12 -27.82 -26.25
C ALA A 205 10.09 -28.94 -26.03
N LYS A 206 9.19 -28.78 -25.05
CA LYS A 206 8.04 -29.67 -24.81
C LYS A 206 6.86 -29.43 -25.75
N GLY A 207 6.94 -28.47 -26.68
CA GLY A 207 5.84 -28.12 -27.60
C GLY A 207 4.62 -27.49 -26.92
N GLN A 208 4.74 -27.03 -25.66
CA GLN A 208 3.65 -26.40 -24.93
C GLN A 208 3.44 -24.93 -25.33
N ILE A 209 4.51 -24.26 -25.78
CA ILE A 209 4.43 -22.88 -26.28
C ILE A 209 3.98 -22.89 -27.74
N ARG A 210 2.82 -22.29 -28.00
CA ARG A 210 2.29 -22.11 -29.35
C ARG A 210 2.81 -20.82 -29.96
N THR A 211 3.34 -20.93 -31.18
CA THR A 211 3.58 -19.79 -32.08
C THR A 211 2.40 -19.67 -33.04
N GLY A 212 2.09 -18.46 -33.51
CA GLY A 212 0.99 -18.21 -34.46
C GLY A 212 -0.27 -17.59 -33.85
N THR A 213 -1.38 -17.69 -34.58
CA THR A 213 -2.65 -16.99 -34.31
C THR A 213 -3.21 -17.32 -32.94
N TRP A 214 -3.77 -16.31 -32.26
CA TRP A 214 -4.42 -16.48 -30.95
C TRP A 214 -5.76 -17.20 -31.13
N THR A 215 -5.93 -18.30 -30.41
CA THR A 215 -7.23 -18.98 -30.33
C THR A 215 -8.23 -18.14 -29.55
N LYS A 216 -9.53 -18.41 -29.73
CA LYS A 216 -10.59 -17.68 -29.01
C LYS A 216 -10.45 -17.90 -27.50
N GLU A 217 -10.15 -19.12 -27.09
CA GLU A 217 -9.90 -19.54 -25.71
C GLU A 217 -8.73 -18.75 -25.10
N GLU A 218 -7.58 -18.69 -25.79
CA GLU A 218 -6.42 -17.91 -25.34
C GLU A 218 -6.73 -16.41 -25.25
N ASN A 219 -7.50 -15.88 -26.20
CA ASN A 219 -7.88 -14.46 -26.20
C ASN A 219 -8.84 -14.15 -25.03
N MET A 220 -9.79 -15.03 -24.73
CA MET A 220 -10.65 -14.90 -23.56
C MET A 220 -9.84 -15.03 -22.25
N ALA A 221 -8.85 -15.91 -22.21
CA ALA A 221 -8.00 -16.10 -21.03
C ALA A 221 -7.11 -14.90 -20.77
N PHE A 222 -6.60 -14.30 -21.85
CA PHE A 222 -5.92 -13.02 -21.82
C PHE A 222 -6.80 -11.92 -21.22
N LEU A 223 -8.01 -11.73 -21.75
CA LEU A 223 -8.91 -10.68 -21.27
C LEU A 223 -9.33 -10.91 -19.80
N TYR A 224 -9.59 -12.15 -19.41
CA TYR A 224 -9.89 -12.52 -18.03
C TYR A 224 -8.70 -12.24 -17.11
N GLY A 225 -7.48 -12.64 -17.51
CA GLY A 225 -6.25 -12.33 -16.78
C GLY A 225 -6.03 -10.83 -16.62
N VAL A 226 -6.26 -10.03 -17.67
CA VAL A 226 -6.20 -8.56 -17.59
C VAL A 226 -7.25 -8.00 -16.63
N ARG A 227 -8.46 -8.54 -16.60
CA ARG A 227 -9.52 -8.12 -15.68
C ARG A 227 -9.16 -8.38 -14.22
N ILE A 228 -8.56 -9.54 -13.93
CA ILE A 228 -8.21 -9.96 -12.57
C ILE A 228 -6.92 -9.31 -12.09
N CYS A 229 -5.85 -9.37 -12.89
CA CYS A 229 -4.52 -8.91 -12.51
C CYS A 229 -4.28 -7.44 -12.82
N GLY A 230 -5.05 -6.84 -13.72
CA GLY A 230 -4.80 -5.50 -14.25
C GLY A 230 -3.81 -5.48 -15.41
N LYS A 231 -3.81 -4.37 -16.16
CA LYS A 231 -2.88 -4.13 -17.27
C LYS A 231 -1.44 -4.01 -16.76
N GLY A 232 -0.49 -4.56 -17.51
CA GLY A 232 0.96 -4.49 -17.18
C GLY A 232 1.51 -5.72 -16.48
N ASN A 233 0.65 -6.54 -15.86
CA ASN A 233 1.05 -7.76 -15.12
C ASN A 233 1.16 -8.98 -16.05
N TRP A 234 1.85 -8.82 -17.19
CA TRP A 234 1.89 -9.81 -18.27
C TRP A 234 2.52 -11.14 -17.87
N SER A 235 3.49 -11.13 -16.95
CA SER A 235 4.13 -12.35 -16.45
C SER A 235 3.13 -13.22 -15.69
N ILE A 236 2.37 -12.61 -14.78
CA ILE A 236 1.33 -13.30 -13.99
C ILE A 236 0.23 -13.83 -14.92
N ILE A 237 -0.13 -13.06 -15.94
CA ILE A 237 -1.14 -13.47 -16.93
C ILE A 237 -0.64 -14.67 -17.75
N ALA A 238 0.59 -14.63 -18.25
CA ALA A 238 1.17 -15.72 -19.03
C ALA A 238 1.29 -17.01 -18.21
N GLU A 239 1.74 -16.91 -16.96
CA GLU A 239 1.96 -18.07 -16.11
C GLU A 239 0.65 -18.74 -15.66
N ASN A 240 -0.33 -17.96 -15.22
CA ASN A 240 -1.55 -18.52 -14.59
C ASN A 240 -2.72 -18.69 -15.56
N PHE A 241 -2.79 -17.87 -16.61
CA PHE A 241 -3.96 -17.84 -17.49
C PHE A 241 -3.63 -18.31 -18.90
N ILE A 242 -2.39 -18.19 -19.37
CA ILE A 242 -2.06 -18.54 -20.75
C ILE A 242 -0.79 -19.40 -20.80
N PRO A 243 -0.85 -20.62 -20.23
CA PRO A 243 0.28 -21.54 -20.22
C PRO A 243 0.64 -22.07 -21.61
N THR A 244 0.00 -21.61 -22.68
CA THR A 244 0.38 -21.89 -24.07
C THR A 244 1.19 -20.76 -24.70
N ARG A 245 1.36 -19.62 -24.02
CA ARG A 245 2.09 -18.45 -24.54
C ARG A 245 3.20 -18.00 -23.57
N THR A 246 4.21 -17.37 -24.13
CA THR A 246 5.30 -16.75 -23.36
C THR A 246 4.87 -15.39 -22.83
N THR A 247 5.51 -14.92 -21.76
CA THR A 247 5.29 -13.57 -21.20
C THR A 247 5.49 -12.48 -22.27
N ARG A 248 6.45 -12.67 -23.18
CA ARG A 248 6.70 -11.76 -24.30
C ARG A 248 5.54 -11.72 -25.29
N GLN A 249 4.99 -12.88 -25.67
CA GLN A 249 3.82 -12.95 -26.56
C GLN A 249 2.59 -12.28 -25.92
N VAL A 250 2.34 -12.55 -24.63
CA VAL A 250 1.25 -11.94 -23.86
C VAL A 250 1.40 -10.43 -23.77
N LYS A 251 2.62 -9.93 -23.50
CA LYS A 251 2.94 -8.50 -23.50
C LYS A 251 2.70 -7.86 -24.87
N CYS A 252 3.19 -8.49 -25.94
CA CYS A 252 2.98 -8.03 -27.31
C CYS A 252 1.49 -7.92 -27.64
N LYS A 253 0.70 -8.96 -27.31
CA LYS A 253 -0.76 -8.96 -27.47
C LYS A 253 -1.43 -7.82 -26.70
N GLY A 254 -1.02 -7.56 -25.45
CA GLY A 254 -1.54 -6.44 -24.67
C GLY A 254 -1.20 -5.07 -25.26
N GLN A 255 -0.02 -4.92 -25.87
CA GLN A 255 0.36 -3.71 -26.59
C GLN A 255 -0.48 -3.53 -27.86
N THR A 256 -0.69 -4.60 -28.63
CA THR A 256 -1.57 -4.62 -29.81
C THR A 256 -2.99 -4.19 -29.44
N GLU A 257 -3.62 -4.82 -28.43
CA GLU A 257 -4.98 -4.47 -27.98
C GLU A 257 -5.08 -3.01 -27.51
N SER A 258 -4.01 -2.48 -26.88
CA SER A 258 -3.97 -1.07 -26.46
C SER A 258 -3.87 -0.11 -27.65
N LYS A 259 -3.07 -0.44 -28.67
CA LYS A 259 -2.86 0.40 -29.86
C LYS A 259 -4.12 0.54 -30.71
N TYR A 260 -4.88 -0.53 -30.85
CA TYR A 260 -6.09 -0.53 -31.69
C TYR A 260 -7.31 0.10 -31.00
N GLY A 261 -7.15 0.67 -29.80
CA GLY A 261 -8.23 1.39 -29.12
C GLY A 261 -9.48 0.54 -28.89
N ARG A 262 -9.36 -0.80 -28.95
CA ARG A 262 -10.44 -1.68 -28.51
C ARG A 262 -10.65 -1.33 -27.06
N ASN A 263 -11.79 -0.69 -26.82
CA ASN A 263 -12.12 -0.07 -25.57
C ASN A 263 -12.05 -1.17 -24.50
N SER A 264 -10.93 -1.24 -23.78
CA SER A 264 -10.57 -2.32 -22.85
C SER A 264 -11.51 -2.46 -21.65
N GLY A 265 -12.61 -1.72 -21.65
CA GLY A 265 -13.71 -1.82 -20.70
C GLY A 265 -14.90 -2.62 -21.23
N ASN A 266 -15.01 -2.90 -22.53
CA ASN A 266 -16.10 -3.71 -23.04
C ASN A 266 -15.76 -5.21 -22.95
N TYR A 267 -15.94 -5.76 -21.75
CA TYR A 267 -15.82 -7.18 -21.47
C TYR A 267 -17.09 -7.97 -21.85
N SER A 268 -17.99 -7.43 -22.66
CA SER A 268 -19.26 -8.09 -23.00
C SER A 268 -19.04 -9.46 -23.66
N GLU A 269 -18.10 -9.55 -24.60
CA GLU A 269 -17.74 -10.81 -25.26
C GLU A 269 -17.14 -11.81 -24.26
N LEU A 270 -16.34 -11.32 -23.30
CA LEU A 270 -15.79 -12.15 -22.23
C LEU A 270 -16.89 -12.65 -21.29
N ASP A 271 -17.82 -11.79 -20.88
CA ASP A 271 -18.92 -12.14 -19.98
C ASP A 271 -19.87 -13.17 -20.62
N GLU A 272 -20.15 -13.04 -21.92
CA GLU A 272 -20.91 -14.04 -22.69
C GLU A 272 -20.15 -15.37 -22.79
N TYR A 273 -18.85 -15.32 -23.09
CA TYR A 273 -18.01 -16.53 -23.14
C TYR A 273 -17.93 -17.25 -21.79
N LEU A 274 -17.76 -16.51 -20.68
CA LEU A 274 -17.74 -17.05 -19.32
C LEU A 274 -19.08 -17.72 -18.95
N LYS A 275 -20.20 -17.22 -19.49
CA LYS A 275 -21.52 -17.80 -19.27
C LYS A 275 -21.71 -19.12 -20.03
N GLU A 276 -21.19 -19.21 -21.25
CA GLU A 276 -21.28 -20.41 -22.08
C GLU A 276 -20.31 -21.53 -21.63
N HIS A 277 -19.16 -21.17 -21.06
CA HIS A 277 -18.09 -22.12 -20.72
C HIS A 277 -17.69 -22.09 -19.24
N PRO A 278 -18.62 -22.31 -18.28
CA PRO A 278 -18.33 -22.17 -16.85
C PRO A 278 -17.21 -23.10 -16.36
N ASP A 279 -17.07 -24.29 -16.97
CA ASP A 279 -16.09 -25.30 -16.56
C ASP A 279 -14.66 -24.98 -17.02
N SER A 280 -14.51 -24.28 -18.15
CA SER A 280 -13.19 -23.92 -18.71
C SER A 280 -12.37 -23.05 -17.76
N TRP A 281 -13.03 -22.31 -16.87
CA TRP A 281 -12.39 -21.35 -15.96
C TRP A 281 -12.25 -21.88 -14.54
N ARG A 282 -13.04 -22.89 -14.17
CA ARG A 282 -13.06 -23.46 -12.82
C ARG A 282 -11.71 -24.07 -12.44
N ASN A 283 -11.00 -24.60 -13.44
CA ASN A 283 -9.69 -25.22 -13.26
C ASN A 283 -8.52 -24.22 -13.32
N MET A 284 -8.73 -22.99 -13.81
CA MET A 284 -7.65 -21.99 -13.89
C MET A 284 -7.40 -21.26 -12.56
N LYS A 285 -8.17 -21.58 -11.51
CA LYS A 285 -8.20 -20.81 -10.26
C LYS A 285 -8.30 -21.72 -9.04
N THR A 286 -7.23 -22.44 -8.70
CA THR A 286 -7.16 -23.11 -7.38
C THR A 286 -5.77 -23.26 -6.75
N GLU A 287 -4.66 -23.18 -7.48
CA GLU A 287 -3.35 -23.37 -6.82
C GLU A 287 -2.89 -22.16 -5.98
N SER A 288 -3.33 -20.94 -6.29
CA SER A 288 -3.03 -19.77 -5.46
C SER A 288 -3.81 -19.72 -4.14
N ASP A 289 -4.96 -20.39 -4.05
CA ASP A 289 -5.70 -20.56 -2.79
C ASP A 289 -5.17 -21.77 -1.97
N ALA A 290 -4.62 -22.81 -2.63
CA ALA A 290 -4.05 -23.99 -1.97
C ALA A 290 -2.74 -23.72 -1.20
N VAL A 291 -1.92 -22.76 -1.66
CA VAL A 291 -0.70 -22.33 -0.95
C VAL A 291 -1.03 -21.62 0.39
N THR A 292 -2.26 -21.11 0.54
CA THR A 292 -2.73 -20.49 1.80
C THR A 292 -3.41 -21.49 2.74
N ALA A 293 -3.84 -22.66 2.25
CA ALA A 293 -4.61 -23.65 3.02
C ALA A 293 -3.77 -24.84 3.56
N THR A 294 -2.57 -25.09 3.03
CA THR A 294 -1.82 -26.32 3.35
C THR A 294 -0.85 -26.20 4.55
N SER A 295 -0.86 -25.08 5.29
CA SER A 295 0.00 -24.88 6.48
C SER A 295 -0.73 -24.95 7.83
N LEU A 296 -1.98 -25.42 7.89
CA LEU A 296 -2.74 -25.57 9.14
C LEU A 296 -3.42 -26.94 9.23
N SER A 297 -2.61 -28.01 9.13
CA SER A 297 -3.02 -29.34 9.57
C SER A 297 -1.87 -30.02 10.31
N SER A 298 -1.79 -29.77 11.62
CA SER A 298 -1.49 -30.79 12.63
C SER A 298 -1.49 -30.18 14.04
N LYS A 299 -2.05 -30.93 15.00
CA LYS A 299 -2.12 -30.74 16.47
C LYS A 299 -3.15 -29.73 17.04
N THR A 300 -4.34 -30.21 17.41
CA THR A 300 -4.67 -30.69 18.79
C THR A 300 -6.18 -30.78 19.08
N LYS A 301 -6.57 -31.91 19.68
CA LYS A 301 -7.55 -32.15 20.76
C LYS A 301 -8.93 -31.46 20.72
N SER A 302 -9.94 -32.29 20.42
CA SER A 302 -11.24 -32.41 21.11
C SER A 302 -11.75 -31.20 21.89
N LYS A 303 -12.69 -30.46 21.31
CA LYS A 303 -13.65 -29.64 22.06
C LYS A 303 -15.03 -29.61 21.38
N THR A 304 -16.03 -29.70 22.24
CA THR A 304 -17.46 -29.99 22.07
C THR A 304 -18.18 -29.14 21.02
N LYS A 305 -18.99 -29.80 20.18
CA LYS A 305 -19.94 -29.19 19.25
C LYS A 305 -20.97 -28.32 20.00
N MET A 306 -20.98 -27.02 19.73
CA MET A 306 -22.18 -26.19 19.92
C MET A 306 -22.87 -26.00 18.56
N SER A 307 -24.15 -26.32 18.54
CA SER A 307 -25.07 -26.21 17.40
C SER A 307 -25.18 -24.76 16.93
N LYS A 308 -24.76 -24.52 15.68
CA LYS A 308 -24.92 -23.23 14.98
C LYS A 308 -26.37 -23.15 14.50
N SER A 309 -27.21 -22.38 15.19
CA SER A 309 -28.59 -22.14 14.78
C SER A 309 -28.59 -21.35 13.46
N THR A 310 -29.24 -21.88 12.44
CA THR A 310 -29.47 -21.20 11.15
C THR A 310 -30.52 -20.10 11.33
N THR A 311 -30.09 -18.90 11.69
CA THR A 311 -30.93 -17.70 11.66
C THR A 311 -31.10 -17.24 10.21
N THR A 312 -32.35 -17.16 9.75
CA THR A 312 -32.73 -16.67 8.43
C THR A 312 -32.18 -15.26 8.19
N LYS A 313 -31.32 -15.09 7.18
CA LYS A 313 -30.69 -13.81 6.83
C LYS A 313 -31.75 -12.81 6.35
N THR A 314 -32.22 -11.93 7.24
CA THR A 314 -33.04 -10.78 6.85
C THR A 314 -32.15 -9.80 6.08
N SER A 315 -32.46 -9.52 4.82
CA SER A 315 -31.70 -8.60 3.97
C SER A 315 -31.82 -7.15 4.45
N THR A 316 -30.92 -6.70 5.32
CA THR A 316 -30.84 -5.29 5.69
C THR A 316 -30.24 -4.49 4.52
N SER A 317 -31.10 -3.83 3.74
CA SER A 317 -30.68 -3.07 2.55
C SER A 317 -29.87 -1.81 2.91
N THR A 318 -30.12 -1.22 4.09
CA THR A 318 -29.48 0.04 4.50
C THR A 318 -28.09 -0.18 5.11
N VAL A 319 -27.20 0.81 4.91
CA VAL A 319 -25.85 0.82 5.49
C VAL A 319 -25.90 0.76 7.03
N ILE A 320 -26.84 1.47 7.63
CA ILE A 320 -27.06 1.46 9.08
C ILE A 320 -27.53 0.08 9.55
N GLY A 321 -28.44 -0.58 8.81
CA GLY A 321 -28.88 -1.94 9.12
C GLY A 321 -27.73 -2.95 9.12
N LYS A 322 -26.80 -2.84 8.16
CA LYS A 322 -25.58 -3.67 8.12
C LYS A 322 -24.66 -3.41 9.31
N ILE A 323 -24.53 -2.16 9.76
CA ILE A 323 -23.77 -1.79 10.97
C ILE A 323 -24.41 -2.40 12.22
N ILE A 324 -25.73 -2.28 12.39
CA ILE A 324 -26.47 -2.86 13.52
C ILE A 324 -26.31 -4.38 13.54
N TYR A 325 -26.48 -5.03 12.39
CA TYR A 325 -26.28 -6.46 12.24
C TYR A 325 -24.85 -6.86 12.66
N ALA A 326 -23.83 -6.17 12.15
CA ALA A 326 -22.44 -6.44 12.50
C ALA A 326 -22.14 -6.24 14.00
N ILE A 327 -22.69 -5.19 14.64
CA ILE A 327 -22.52 -4.97 16.09
C ILE A 327 -23.13 -6.13 16.89
N ARG A 328 -24.31 -6.63 16.50
CA ARG A 328 -24.98 -7.75 17.17
C ARG A 328 -24.26 -9.08 16.96
N GLN A 329 -23.62 -9.28 15.81
CA GLN A 329 -22.84 -10.48 15.51
C GLN A 329 -21.46 -10.49 16.19
N LEU A 330 -20.85 -9.32 16.38
CA LEU A 330 -19.54 -9.17 17.02
C LEU A 330 -19.60 -9.03 18.54
N ASN A 331 -20.71 -8.55 19.09
CA ASN A 331 -20.88 -8.46 20.53
C ASN A 331 -21.23 -9.82 21.10
N GLU A 332 -20.23 -10.48 21.70
CA GLU A 332 -20.50 -11.28 22.89
C GLU A 332 -21.11 -10.35 23.96
N PRO A 333 -22.04 -10.84 24.80
CA PRO A 333 -22.75 -10.05 25.81
C PRO A 333 -21.80 -9.48 26.88
N GLY A 334 -21.09 -8.39 26.55
CA GLY A 334 -20.25 -7.61 27.47
C GLY A 334 -20.75 -6.17 27.58
N LEU A 335 -20.01 -5.29 28.29
CA LEU A 335 -20.35 -3.86 28.49
C LEU A 335 -19.72 -2.88 27.48
N LYS A 336 -18.65 -3.25 26.78
CA LYS A 336 -17.84 -2.27 26.02
C LYS A 336 -18.32 -2.03 24.58
N GLY A 337 -18.87 -3.03 23.93
CA GLY A 337 -19.40 -2.92 22.56
C GLY A 337 -18.30 -3.22 21.56
N SER A 338 -18.60 -3.10 20.28
CA SER A 338 -17.67 -3.47 19.22
C SER A 338 -16.87 -2.26 18.74
N SER A 339 -15.56 -2.43 18.56
CA SER A 339 -14.72 -1.36 18.01
C SER A 339 -15.12 -1.05 16.57
N ARG A 340 -14.96 0.21 16.14
CA ARG A 340 -15.21 0.61 14.75
C ARG A 340 -14.48 -0.29 13.74
N GLN A 341 -13.22 -0.63 14.01
CA GLN A 341 -12.39 -1.43 13.11
C GLN A 341 -12.90 -2.87 13.01
N SER A 342 -13.32 -3.46 14.13
CA SER A 342 -13.93 -4.80 14.16
C SER A 342 -15.20 -4.84 13.32
N ILE A 343 -16.07 -3.83 13.47
CA ILE A 343 -17.32 -3.72 12.71
C ILE A 343 -17.04 -3.58 11.21
N LEU A 344 -16.10 -2.70 10.82
CA LEU A 344 -15.71 -2.54 9.41
C LEU A 344 -15.18 -3.84 8.80
N LYS A 345 -14.33 -4.56 9.54
CA LYS A 345 -13.75 -5.84 9.10
C LYS A 345 -14.84 -6.88 8.88
N TYR A 346 -15.79 -6.99 9.80
CA TYR A 346 -16.92 -7.92 9.68
C TYR A 346 -17.83 -7.58 8.49
N ILE A 347 -18.15 -6.29 8.28
CA ILE A 347 -18.97 -5.88 7.14
C ILE A 347 -18.27 -6.22 5.81
N LYS A 348 -16.96 -6.00 5.71
CA LYS A 348 -16.19 -6.35 4.50
C LYS A 348 -16.20 -7.84 4.20
N SER A 349 -16.07 -8.69 5.23
CA SER A 349 -16.08 -10.14 5.06
C SER A 349 -17.46 -10.71 4.76
N GLU A 350 -18.52 -10.21 5.41
CA GLU A 350 -19.86 -10.80 5.30
C GLU A 350 -20.64 -10.30 4.08
N PHE A 351 -20.36 -9.09 3.58
CA PHE A 351 -21.12 -8.46 2.50
C PHE A 351 -20.32 -8.26 1.21
N ASN A 352 -19.52 -9.25 0.80
CA ASN A 352 -18.77 -9.31 -0.46
C ASN A 352 -18.02 -8.00 -0.83
N ASN A 353 -16.97 -7.67 -0.08
CA ASN A 353 -16.11 -6.51 -0.35
C ASN A 353 -16.88 -5.19 -0.45
N TYR A 354 -17.67 -4.88 0.57
CA TYR A 354 -18.27 -3.56 0.71
C TYR A 354 -17.17 -2.49 0.88
N ASP A 355 -16.74 -1.86 -0.22
CA ASP A 355 -15.59 -0.94 -0.25
C ASP A 355 -15.91 0.54 -0.06
N HIS A 356 -17.18 0.86 0.22
CA HIS A 356 -17.60 2.23 0.52
C HIS A 356 -17.27 2.62 1.97
N THR A 357 -15.99 2.70 2.30
CA THR A 357 -15.50 3.07 3.64
C THR A 357 -16.00 4.46 4.06
N THR A 358 -16.06 5.43 3.14
CA THR A 358 -16.58 6.78 3.39
C THR A 358 -18.05 6.75 3.81
N ALA A 359 -18.89 5.97 3.12
CA ALA A 359 -20.30 5.79 3.46
C ALA A 359 -20.50 5.15 4.84
N LEU A 360 -19.65 4.18 5.21
CA LEU A 360 -19.67 3.62 6.57
C LEU A 360 -19.27 4.67 7.60
N LYS A 361 -18.23 5.47 7.34
CA LYS A 361 -17.79 6.52 8.27
C LYS A 361 -18.88 7.57 8.50
N THR A 362 -19.58 8.00 7.44
CA THR A 362 -20.69 8.96 7.55
C THR A 362 -21.90 8.34 8.25
N ALA A 363 -22.21 7.07 7.97
CA ALA A 363 -23.27 6.33 8.65
C ALA A 363 -23.01 6.18 10.17
N PHE A 364 -21.79 5.85 10.59
CA PHE A 364 -21.43 5.82 12.02
C PHE A 364 -21.63 7.18 12.71
N LYS A 365 -21.19 8.28 12.06
CA LYS A 365 -21.36 9.63 12.61
C LYS A 365 -22.84 9.99 12.72
N LYS A 366 -23.62 9.77 11.65
CA LYS A 366 -25.07 10.02 11.64
C LYS A 366 -25.81 9.18 12.68
N ALA A 367 -25.47 7.91 12.83
CA ALA A 367 -26.16 7.02 13.76
C ALA A 367 -25.82 7.31 15.24
N ALA A 368 -24.64 7.87 15.52
CA ALA A 368 -24.23 8.24 16.88
C ALA A 368 -24.67 9.66 17.30
N THR A 369 -24.63 10.63 16.37
CA THR A 369 -24.91 12.05 16.68
C THR A 369 -26.17 12.62 16.04
N GLY A 370 -26.84 11.86 15.17
CA GLY A 370 -28.04 12.31 14.47
C GLY A 370 -29.29 12.34 15.35
N VAL A 371 -30.40 12.81 14.78
CA VAL A 371 -31.70 12.97 15.45
C VAL A 371 -32.19 11.65 16.03
N ASP A 372 -32.02 10.55 15.28
CA ASP A 372 -32.56 9.24 15.66
C ASP A 372 -31.71 8.47 16.68
N LYS A 373 -30.54 9.00 17.08
CA LYS A 373 -29.51 8.37 17.95
C LYS A 373 -29.72 6.86 18.07
N ILE A 374 -29.24 6.11 17.09
CA ILE A 374 -29.47 4.65 17.01
C ILE A 374 -28.30 3.90 17.67
N LEU A 375 -27.11 4.52 17.72
CA LEU A 375 -25.91 3.95 18.30
C LEU A 375 -25.42 4.77 19.49
N ILE A 376 -24.96 4.10 20.55
CA ILE A 376 -24.21 4.69 21.66
C ILE A 376 -22.72 4.52 21.38
N GLN A 377 -21.96 5.61 21.46
CA GLN A 377 -20.50 5.61 21.37
C GLN A 377 -19.88 5.70 22.77
N ASN A 378 -19.15 4.65 23.18
CA ASN A 378 -18.40 4.60 24.43
C ASN A 378 -16.89 4.59 24.13
N GLY A 379 -16.30 5.76 23.94
CA GLY A 379 -14.91 5.88 23.50
C GLY A 379 -14.74 5.43 22.04
N GLN A 380 -14.03 4.30 21.82
CA GLN A 380 -13.78 3.75 20.47
C GLN A 380 -14.76 2.64 20.06
N SER A 381 -15.69 2.26 20.94
CA SER A 381 -16.65 1.19 20.71
C SER A 381 -18.07 1.72 20.54
N PHE A 382 -18.88 0.96 19.79
CA PHE A 382 -20.25 1.27 19.44
C PHE A 382 -21.20 0.18 19.93
N ARG A 383 -22.39 0.58 20.36
CA ARG A 383 -23.51 -0.28 20.76
C ARG A 383 -24.81 0.19 20.13
N VAL A 384 -25.75 -0.72 19.95
CA VAL A 384 -27.11 -0.38 19.50
C VAL A 384 -27.93 0.06 20.70
N ILE A 385 -28.70 1.13 20.57
CA ILE A 385 -29.59 1.60 21.62
C ILE A 385 -30.70 0.57 21.84
N GLY A 386 -30.96 0.23 23.10
CA GLY A 386 -31.97 -0.75 23.52
C GLY A 386 -31.47 -2.19 23.67
N ASP A 387 -30.24 -2.51 23.24
CA ASP A 387 -29.67 -3.84 23.52
C ASP A 387 -29.34 -3.95 25.04
N PRO A 388 -29.67 -5.07 25.73
CA PRO A 388 -29.53 -5.20 27.17
C PRO A 388 -28.07 -5.10 27.63
N ILE A 389 -27.83 -4.29 28.67
CA ILE A 389 -26.51 -4.17 29.30
C ILE A 389 -26.40 -5.29 30.33
N ILE A 390 -25.67 -6.36 29.99
CA ILE A 390 -25.31 -7.38 30.96
C ILE A 390 -24.14 -6.84 31.78
N GLU A 391 -24.44 -6.25 32.93
CA GLU A 391 -23.45 -5.82 33.90
C GLU A 391 -22.82 -7.05 34.55
N SER A 392 -21.70 -7.53 34.00
CA SER A 392 -20.90 -8.53 34.69
C SER A 392 -20.35 -7.90 35.97
N GLU A 393 -20.81 -8.39 37.13
CA GLU A 393 -20.51 -7.90 38.49
C GLU A 393 -19.00 -7.77 38.79
N GLN A 394 -18.14 -8.44 38.01
CA GLN A 394 -16.69 -8.39 38.16
C GLN A 394 -16.02 -7.08 37.69
N GLN A 395 -16.68 -6.22 36.91
CA GLN A 395 -16.02 -5.01 36.35
C GLN A 395 -16.12 -3.76 37.24
N THR A 396 -17.09 -3.67 38.15
CA THR A 396 -17.25 -2.51 39.06
C THR A 396 -16.06 -2.34 40.00
N LYS A 397 -15.34 -3.43 40.30
CA LYS A 397 -14.11 -3.42 41.11
C LYS A 397 -12.88 -2.85 40.37
N SER A 398 -12.87 -2.86 39.03
CA SER A 398 -11.71 -2.40 38.25
C SER A 398 -11.66 -0.87 38.08
N THR A 399 -12.81 -0.21 37.94
CA THR A 399 -12.88 1.24 37.69
C THR A 399 -12.52 2.08 38.92
N THR A 400 -12.83 1.59 40.13
CA THR A 400 -12.39 2.22 41.39
C THR A 400 -10.87 2.12 41.59
N ARG A 401 -10.24 1.02 41.14
CA ARG A 401 -8.78 0.84 41.22
C ARG A 401 -8.01 1.78 40.27
N THR A 402 -8.53 2.06 39.07
CA THR A 402 -7.89 3.01 38.13
C THR A 402 -7.98 4.46 38.62
N LYS A 403 -9.08 4.85 39.28
CA LYS A 403 -9.21 6.19 39.88
C LYS A 403 -8.24 6.40 41.05
N MET A 404 -7.93 5.35 41.84
CA MET A 404 -6.91 5.44 42.89
C MET A 404 -5.48 5.56 42.33
N ASN A 405 -5.14 4.79 41.29
CA ASN A 405 -3.79 4.84 40.71
C ASN A 405 -3.45 6.20 40.05
N LYS A 406 -4.44 6.89 39.48
CA LYS A 406 -4.23 8.24 38.92
C LYS A 406 -3.93 9.29 40.00
N LYS A 407 -4.52 9.15 41.21
CA LYS A 407 -4.19 10.01 42.36
C LYS A 407 -2.75 9.76 42.86
N ILE A 408 -2.30 8.51 42.87
CA ILE A 408 -0.93 8.14 43.29
C ILE A 408 0.12 8.67 42.31
N SER A 409 -0.15 8.58 41.00
CA SER A 409 0.77 9.09 39.96
C SER A 409 0.98 10.60 40.04
N ASN A 410 -0.08 11.38 40.28
CA ASN A 410 0.03 12.83 40.39
C ASN A 410 0.80 13.27 41.64
N HIS A 411 0.75 12.49 42.72
CA HIS A 411 1.52 12.76 43.92
C HIS A 411 3.03 12.53 43.73
N LYS A 412 3.43 11.54 42.91
CA LYS A 412 4.84 11.27 42.58
C LYS A 412 5.45 12.37 41.69
N ILE A 413 4.70 12.89 40.73
CA ILE A 413 5.17 13.97 39.85
C ILE A 413 5.38 15.28 40.64
N SER A 414 4.46 15.59 41.58
CA SER A 414 4.59 16.77 42.45
C SER A 414 5.80 16.71 43.39
N THR A 415 6.19 15.50 43.83
CA THR A 415 7.35 15.31 44.71
C THR A 415 8.68 15.40 43.97
N GLN A 416 8.78 14.91 42.73
CA GLN A 416 9.99 15.07 41.92
C GLN A 416 10.27 16.53 41.54
N ALA A 417 9.23 17.33 41.25
CA ALA A 417 9.41 18.75 40.94
C ALA A 417 10.02 19.56 42.11
N LYS A 418 9.69 19.21 43.36
CA LYS A 418 10.28 19.85 44.56
C LYS A 418 11.75 19.49 44.77
N ILE A 419 12.16 18.29 44.39
CA ILE A 419 13.56 17.83 44.54
C ILE A 419 14.47 18.50 43.51
N SER A 420 14.02 18.70 42.27
CA SER A 420 14.81 19.44 41.25
C SER A 420 14.99 20.92 41.59
N SER A 421 14.00 21.56 42.21
CA SER A 421 14.09 22.96 42.65
C SER A 421 15.14 23.20 43.74
N GLN A 422 15.49 22.19 44.54
CA GLN A 422 16.50 22.32 45.60
C GLN A 422 17.94 22.06 45.12
N LYS A 423 18.13 21.44 43.95
CA LYS A 423 19.47 21.17 43.40
C LYS A 423 20.04 22.36 42.62
N SER A 424 19.20 23.22 42.03
CA SER A 424 19.66 24.39 41.27
C SER A 424 20.24 25.52 42.13
N SER A 425 19.79 25.67 43.38
CA SER A 425 20.27 26.73 44.29
C SER A 425 21.65 26.44 44.89
N LYS A 426 22.19 25.21 44.77
CA LYS A 426 23.53 24.86 45.27
C LYS A 426 24.66 25.06 44.25
N LYS A 427 24.36 25.22 42.95
CA LYS A 427 25.39 25.30 41.89
C LYS A 427 25.88 26.73 41.60
N GLN A 428 25.16 27.77 42.04
CA GLN A 428 25.55 29.17 41.79
C GLN A 428 26.58 29.74 42.77
N ASN A 429 26.99 29.01 43.81
CA ASN A 429 27.88 29.54 44.84
C ASN A 429 29.34 29.06 44.74
N LYS A 430 29.76 28.46 43.61
CA LYS A 430 31.10 27.85 43.48
C LYS A 430 32.01 28.43 42.39
N ASN A 431 31.56 29.41 41.60
CA ASN A 431 32.33 29.98 40.47
C ASN A 431 32.83 31.42 40.72
N LYS A 432 33.24 31.77 41.95
CA LYS A 432 33.73 33.13 42.26
C LYS A 432 35.16 33.22 42.78
N GLU A 433 35.91 32.12 42.76
CA GLU A 433 37.34 32.14 43.11
C GLU A 433 38.12 31.44 41.99
N ASN A 434 39.24 32.06 41.59
CA ASN A 434 40.23 31.64 40.59
C ASN A 434 40.09 32.30 39.21
N GLY A 435 40.48 33.57 39.15
CA GLY A 435 41.24 34.08 38.00
C GLY A 435 42.74 33.91 38.26
N VAL A 436 43.57 33.91 37.19
CA VAL A 436 44.96 34.46 37.09
C VAL A 436 45.76 33.80 35.93
N THR A 437 46.09 34.63 34.94
CA THR A 437 47.31 34.73 34.08
C THR A 437 47.83 33.62 33.14
N GLY A 438 48.25 34.05 31.93
CA GLY A 438 49.33 33.49 31.09
C GLY A 438 48.87 33.22 29.65
N ALA A 439 49.20 33.97 28.58
CA ALA A 439 50.48 34.36 27.98
C ALA A 439 51.23 33.23 27.21
N GLY A 440 51.29 33.34 25.87
CA GLY A 440 52.50 33.05 25.07
C GLY A 440 52.54 31.81 24.15
N GLY A 441 52.99 32.04 22.90
CA GLY A 441 53.50 31.06 21.91
C GLY A 441 52.59 30.93 20.69
N VAL A 442 52.87 31.33 19.44
CA VAL A 442 54.10 31.43 18.61
C VAL A 442 54.85 30.10 18.48
N GLY A 443 54.63 29.40 17.37
CA GLY A 443 55.39 28.26 16.86
C GLY A 443 55.07 28.08 15.38
N ASP A 444 56.12 28.00 14.56
CA ASP A 444 56.17 28.32 13.13
C ASP A 444 56.04 27.08 12.25
N ASP A 445 56.76 26.01 12.44
CA ASP A 445 57.60 25.51 11.35
C ASP A 445 56.99 24.40 10.46
N GLY A 446 57.05 24.60 9.14
CA GLY A 446 56.55 23.69 8.10
C GLY A 446 57.42 22.47 7.81
N THR A 447 57.02 21.66 6.83
CA THR A 447 57.90 20.69 6.14
C THR A 447 57.29 20.26 4.80
N THR A 448 58.06 20.54 3.74
CA THR A 448 58.00 20.01 2.37
C THR A 448 58.19 18.49 2.33
N ILE A 449 57.75 17.80 1.28
CA ILE A 449 58.55 16.88 0.44
C ILE A 449 57.71 16.37 -0.76
N THR A 450 58.41 16.31 -1.86
CA THR A 450 58.18 15.91 -3.25
C THR A 450 57.81 14.44 -3.49
N GLY A 451 57.28 14.12 -4.69
CA GLY A 451 57.58 12.83 -5.34
C GLY A 451 56.58 12.34 -6.40
N ALA A 452 56.93 12.53 -7.67
CA ALA A 452 56.24 12.02 -8.86
C ALA A 452 56.49 10.52 -9.11
N SER A 453 55.60 9.84 -9.85
CA SER A 453 55.99 8.94 -10.95
C SER A 453 54.80 8.61 -11.87
N VAL A 454 54.96 9.02 -13.12
CA VAL A 454 54.21 8.61 -14.32
C VAL A 454 54.70 7.22 -14.73
N VAL A 455 53.79 6.34 -15.19
CA VAL A 455 54.14 5.18 -16.01
C VAL A 455 53.12 5.09 -17.13
N ASP A 456 53.57 5.50 -18.32
CA ASP A 456 52.95 5.22 -19.60
C ASP A 456 53.17 3.75 -19.95
N GLY A 457 52.14 3.09 -20.49
CA GLY A 457 52.17 1.71 -20.93
C GLY A 457 51.42 1.57 -22.25
N ASP A 458 52.10 1.94 -23.33
CA ASP A 458 51.72 1.62 -24.71
C ASP A 458 51.88 0.12 -24.95
N GLY A 459 50.86 -0.48 -25.56
CA GLY A 459 50.81 -1.90 -25.90
C GLY A 459 49.82 -2.16 -27.02
N ASP A 460 50.18 -1.70 -28.22
CA ASP A 460 49.68 -2.23 -29.49
C ASP A 460 50.24 -3.64 -29.69
N GLU A 461 49.40 -4.61 -30.09
CA GLU A 461 49.78 -5.67 -31.04
C GLU A 461 48.53 -6.46 -31.52
N ASP A 462 48.32 -6.37 -32.83
CA ASP A 462 48.00 -7.46 -33.76
C ASP A 462 46.63 -8.16 -33.77
N VAL A 463 45.78 -7.62 -34.66
CA VAL A 463 45.35 -8.25 -35.92
C VAL A 463 45.34 -9.79 -35.96
N PHE A 464 44.15 -10.39 -35.92
CA PHE A 464 43.90 -11.69 -36.52
C PHE A 464 42.84 -11.61 -37.61
N TYR A 465 43.21 -12.19 -38.76
CA TYR A 465 42.54 -12.25 -40.05
C TYR A 465 41.29 -13.15 -40.09
N ASP A 466 40.48 -12.88 -41.12
CA ASP A 466 39.42 -13.65 -41.77
C ASP A 466 39.44 -15.19 -41.71
N ALA A 467 38.23 -15.77 -41.63
CA ALA A 467 37.74 -16.90 -42.46
C ALA A 467 36.21 -17.03 -42.24
N VAL A 468 35.33 -16.67 -43.18
CA VAL A 468 34.90 -17.38 -44.42
C VAL A 468 33.87 -18.50 -44.19
N GLN A 469 32.67 -18.21 -44.74
CA GLN A 469 31.68 -19.03 -45.48
C GLN A 469 31.16 -20.39 -45.03
N GLU A 470 29.87 -20.54 -45.38
CA GLU A 470 29.16 -21.74 -45.83
C GLU A 470 28.77 -22.78 -44.78
N LEU A 471 27.46 -22.98 -44.64
CA LEU A 471 26.81 -24.25 -44.94
C LEU A 471 25.31 -24.01 -45.22
N ASN A 472 24.97 -24.09 -46.50
CA ASN A 472 23.66 -24.56 -46.96
C ASN A 472 23.65 -26.08 -46.80
N GLU A 473 22.61 -26.62 -46.16
CA GLU A 473 21.96 -27.88 -46.51
C GLU A 473 20.51 -27.86 -46.00
#